data_AF-A0A935R6J0-F1
#
_entry.id   AF-A0A935R6J0-F1
#
_cell.length_a   1.000
_cell.length_b   1.000
_cell.length_c   1.000
_cell.angle_alpha   90.00
_cell.angle_beta   90.00
_cell.angle_gamma   90.00
#
_symmetry.space_group_name_H-M   'P 1'
#
loop_
_entity.id
_entity.type
_entity.pdbx_description
1 polymer ?
#
loop_
_entity_poly.entity_id
_entity_poly.type
_entity_poly.pdbx_seq_one_letter_code
_entity_poly.pdbx_strand_id
1 'polypeptide(L)'
;MLATTDQTFGELAPWQSMLERYSELFVEMQSGSRIGIVSREASGILPGKHLEGVQTSAEVPMLAWQVENGGMAARIERFAGMSSTRVDLLLVADADAMAAMLDQLSGDMLTAIKRLIRRGSMMFFVFRTKAELQDAGFEDFLDSLGLAFLGACR
;
A
#
# COMPACT_ATOMS: atom_id res chain seq x y z
N MET A 1 16.03 0.67 17.50
CA MET A 1 15.51 -0.71 17.63
C MET A 1 14.93 -1.07 16.28
N LEU A 2 15.60 -1.92 15.50
CA LEU A 2 15.13 -2.30 14.17
C LEU A 2 13.91 -3.20 14.36
N ALA A 3 12.73 -2.75 13.93
CA ALA A 3 11.54 -3.58 13.97
C ALA A 3 11.76 -4.78 13.04
N THR A 4 11.73 -5.98 13.60
CA THR A 4 11.73 -7.21 12.82
C THR A 4 10.48 -7.24 11.96
N THR A 5 10.53 -7.89 10.80
CA THR A 5 9.41 -7.88 9.85
C THR A 5 8.09 -8.37 10.46
N ASP A 6 8.16 -9.42 11.28
CA ASP A 6 7.00 -9.96 12.02
C ASP A 6 6.38 -8.96 12.99
N GLN A 7 7.17 -8.01 13.48
CA GLN A 7 6.70 -6.99 14.42
C GLN A 7 5.91 -5.86 13.74
N THR A 8 6.12 -5.65 12.44
CA THR A 8 5.51 -4.51 11.72
C THR A 8 4.19 -4.90 11.08
N PHE A 9 4.12 -6.06 10.43
CA PHE A 9 2.94 -6.50 9.70
C PHE A 9 2.23 -7.70 10.35
N GLY A 10 2.75 -8.28 11.43
CA GLY A 10 2.21 -9.51 11.99
C GLY A 10 2.32 -10.70 11.03
N GLU A 11 1.48 -11.72 11.24
CA GLU A 11 1.45 -12.90 10.39
C GLU A 11 0.89 -12.61 9.00
N LEU A 12 1.43 -13.28 7.97
CA LEU A 12 1.01 -13.11 6.57
C LEU A 12 -0.36 -13.73 6.26
N ALA A 13 -0.75 -14.82 6.94
CA ALA A 13 -1.98 -15.55 6.59
C ALA A 13 -3.25 -14.70 6.74
N PRO A 14 -3.44 -13.90 7.81
CA PRO A 14 -4.56 -12.97 7.90
C PRO A 14 -4.60 -11.91 6.79
N TRP A 15 -3.43 -11.42 6.33
CA TRP A 15 -3.37 -10.52 5.17
C TRP A 15 -3.84 -11.21 3.90
N GLN A 16 -3.40 -12.45 3.67
CA GLN A 16 -3.82 -13.22 2.50
C GLN A 16 -5.34 -13.46 2.52
N SER A 17 -5.89 -13.90 3.65
CA SER A 17 -7.34 -14.07 3.81
C SER A 17 -8.12 -12.76 3.64
N MET A 18 -7.51 -11.62 3.99
CA MET A 18 -8.11 -10.30 3.73
C MET A 18 -8.17 -10.01 2.22
N LEU A 19 -7.06 -10.23 1.49
CA LEU A 19 -7.01 -10.02 0.05
C LEU A 19 -7.98 -10.92 -0.73
N GLU A 20 -8.13 -12.18 -0.31
CA GLU A 20 -9.07 -13.12 -0.92
C GLU A 20 -10.53 -12.65 -0.83
N ARG A 21 -10.92 -12.03 0.30
CA ARG A 21 -12.27 -11.46 0.47
C ARG A 21 -12.54 -10.26 -0.45
N TYR A 22 -11.50 -9.57 -0.88
CA TYR A 22 -11.59 -8.43 -1.80
C TYR A 22 -11.14 -8.79 -3.22
N SER A 23 -11.10 -10.08 -3.56
CA SER A 23 -10.60 -10.57 -4.86
C SER A 23 -11.26 -9.92 -6.08
N GLU A 24 -12.55 -9.59 -5.99
CA GLU A 24 -13.29 -8.87 -7.05
C GLU A 24 -12.66 -7.52 -7.41
N LEU A 25 -12.00 -6.82 -6.47
CA LEU A 25 -11.34 -5.53 -6.76
C LEU A 25 -10.05 -5.66 -7.55
N PHE A 26 -9.54 -6.88 -7.68
CA PHE A 26 -8.26 -7.16 -8.33
C PHE A 26 -8.45 -7.94 -9.64
N VAL A 27 -9.69 -8.26 -10.01
CA VAL A 27 -9.98 -9.13 -11.17
C VAL A 27 -9.54 -8.53 -12.49
N GLU A 28 -9.68 -7.20 -12.64
CA GLU A 28 -9.27 -6.46 -13.83
C GLU A 28 -7.77 -6.09 -13.80
N MET A 29 -7.09 -6.27 -12.66
CA MET A 29 -5.69 -5.88 -12.55
C MET A 29 -4.79 -6.82 -13.35
N GLN A 30 -3.86 -6.23 -14.10
CA GLN A 30 -2.91 -7.00 -14.89
C GLN A 30 -1.96 -7.81 -13.99
N SER A 31 -1.54 -8.99 -14.45
CA SER A 31 -0.51 -9.79 -13.78
C SER A 31 0.77 -8.99 -13.54
N GLY A 32 1.31 -9.06 -12.33
CA GLY A 32 2.47 -8.27 -11.91
C GLY A 32 2.12 -6.88 -11.35
N SER A 33 0.87 -6.42 -11.44
CA SER A 33 0.42 -5.19 -10.77
C SER A 33 0.65 -5.29 -9.27
N ARG A 34 1.16 -4.21 -8.66
CA ARG A 34 1.79 -4.27 -7.35
C ARG A 34 1.56 -3.05 -6.48
N ILE A 35 1.16 -3.32 -5.24
CA ILE A 35 0.94 -2.33 -4.19
C ILE A 35 1.93 -2.62 -3.05
N GLY A 36 2.62 -1.61 -2.55
CA GLY A 36 3.51 -1.71 -1.39
C GLY A 36 2.93 -1.00 -0.18
N ILE A 37 3.18 -1.55 1.01
CA ILE A 37 2.87 -0.90 2.29
C ILE A 37 4.14 -0.88 3.14
N VAL A 38 4.53 0.29 3.62
CA VAL A 38 5.70 0.48 4.49
C VAL A 38 5.35 1.33 5.72
N SER A 39 6.11 1.15 6.81
CA SER A 39 6.05 2.05 7.96
C SER A 39 6.70 3.40 7.61
N ARG A 40 6.05 4.50 7.98
CA ARG A 40 6.58 5.86 7.87
C ARG A 40 7.85 6.04 8.68
N GLU A 41 7.83 5.56 9.92
CA GLU A 41 8.93 5.68 10.89
C GLU A 41 10.15 4.89 10.43
N ALA A 42 9.95 3.69 9.88
CA ALA A 42 11.04 2.87 9.36
C ALA A 42 11.61 3.45 8.06
N SER A 43 10.73 3.80 7.10
CA SER A 43 11.14 4.25 5.76
C SER A 43 11.75 5.67 5.75
N GLY A 44 11.51 6.47 6.79
CA GLY A 44 11.96 7.86 6.84
C GLY A 44 11.24 8.78 5.85
N ILE A 45 10.15 8.32 5.23
CA ILE A 45 9.37 9.13 4.29
C ILE A 45 8.59 10.17 5.09
N LEU A 46 8.93 11.44 4.90
CA LEU A 46 8.27 12.57 5.55
C LEU A 46 7.30 13.27 4.58
N PRO A 47 6.22 13.86 5.10
CA PRO A 47 5.36 14.74 4.30
C PRO A 47 6.07 16.06 3.95
N GLY A 48 6.12 16.45 2.66
CA GLY A 48 6.61 17.77 2.21
C GLY A 48 7.71 17.74 1.12
N LYS A 49 8.14 18.92 0.66
CA LYS A 49 9.11 19.11 -0.46
C LYS A 49 10.59 18.91 -0.10
N HIS A 50 10.92 18.53 1.14
CA HIS A 50 12.31 18.27 1.53
C HIS A 50 12.64 16.78 1.32
N LEU A 51 12.75 16.39 0.05
CA LEU A 51 13.36 15.11 -0.34
C LEU A 51 14.89 15.14 -0.16
N GLU A 52 15.47 16.32 0.06
CA GLU A 52 16.88 16.52 0.39
C GLU A 52 17.09 16.42 1.90
N GLY A 53 17.27 15.21 2.41
CA GLY A 53 17.60 15.03 3.83
C GLY A 53 17.33 13.64 4.40
N VAL A 54 16.69 12.75 3.63
CA VAL A 54 16.56 11.35 4.05
C VAL A 54 17.93 10.70 3.89
N GLN A 55 18.66 10.64 5.01
CA GLN A 55 19.85 9.83 5.16
C GLN A 55 19.56 8.44 4.63
N THR A 56 20.48 7.94 3.79
CA THR A 56 20.63 6.55 3.40
C THR A 56 20.34 5.65 4.60
N SER A 57 19.16 5.02 4.65
CA SER A 57 18.80 4.20 5.81
C SER A 57 18.31 2.85 5.32
N ALA A 58 18.85 1.82 5.97
CA ALA A 58 18.81 0.42 5.59
C ALA A 58 17.45 -0.06 5.05
N GLU A 59 17.50 -1.04 4.14
CA GLU A 59 16.30 -1.67 3.59
C GLU A 59 15.28 -2.04 4.67
N VAL A 60 14.07 -1.50 4.54
CA VAL A 60 12.99 -1.74 5.51
C VAL A 60 12.03 -2.80 5.01
N PRO A 61 11.33 -3.52 5.92
CA PRO A 61 10.23 -4.37 5.54
C PRO A 61 9.14 -3.63 4.76
N MET A 62 8.62 -4.28 3.71
CA MET A 62 7.46 -3.86 2.95
C MET A 62 6.50 -5.03 2.79
N LEU A 63 5.24 -4.81 3.09
CA LEU A 63 4.17 -5.72 2.70
C LEU A 63 3.82 -5.42 1.25
N ALA A 64 4.12 -6.36 0.36
CA ALA A 64 3.79 -6.28 -1.05
C ALA A 64 2.53 -7.09 -1.32
N TRP A 65 1.58 -6.47 -2.00
CA TRP A 65 0.47 -7.13 -2.65
C TRP A 65 0.77 -7.17 -4.13
N GLN A 66 0.77 -8.35 -4.75
CA GLN A 66 0.94 -8.46 -6.20
C GLN A 66 -0.10 -9.39 -6.79
N VAL A 67 -0.58 -9.03 -7.97
CA VAL A 67 -1.38 -9.93 -8.80
C VAL A 67 -0.49 -11.07 -9.31
N GLU A 68 -0.83 -12.29 -8.90
CA GLU A 68 -0.19 -13.55 -9.30
C GLU A 68 -1.26 -14.63 -9.43
N ASN A 69 -1.17 -15.47 -10.47
CA ASN A 69 -2.10 -16.60 -10.68
C ASN A 69 -3.59 -16.21 -10.67
N GLY A 70 -3.93 -14.99 -11.09
CA GLY A 70 -5.31 -14.50 -11.16
C GLY A 70 -5.89 -13.98 -9.83
N GLY A 71 -5.06 -13.82 -8.79
CA GLY A 71 -5.46 -13.23 -7.51
C GLY A 71 -4.37 -12.36 -6.91
N MET A 72 -4.71 -11.62 -5.85
CA MET A 72 -3.74 -10.79 -5.13
C MET A 72 -3.07 -11.60 -4.01
N ALA A 73 -1.73 -11.65 -4.03
CA ALA A 73 -0.92 -12.36 -3.06
C ALA A 73 -0.19 -11.38 -2.13
N ALA A 74 -0.26 -11.62 -0.83
CA ALA A 74 0.51 -10.90 0.18
C ALA A 74 1.88 -11.54 0.38
N ARG A 75 2.92 -10.71 0.49
CA ARG A 75 4.27 -11.16 0.84
C ARG A 75 5.09 -10.06 1.48
N ILE A 76 6.13 -10.47 2.17
CA ILE A 76 7.11 -9.57 2.74
C ILE A 76 8.28 -9.43 1.78
N GLU A 77 8.62 -8.19 1.46
CA GLU A 77 9.82 -7.83 0.71
C GLU A 77 10.59 -6.70 1.39
N ARG A 78 11.71 -6.31 0.78
CA ARG A 78 12.55 -5.19 1.22
C ARG A 78 12.26 -3.96 0.38
N PHE A 79 12.09 -2.82 1.04
CA PHE A 79 11.99 -1.50 0.42
C PHE A 79 13.31 -0.75 0.63
N ALA A 80 14.01 -0.49 -0.47
CA ALA A 80 15.30 0.21 -0.51
C ALA A 80 15.16 1.71 -0.86
N GLY A 81 13.93 2.25 -0.86
CA GLY A 81 13.63 3.63 -1.23
C GLY A 81 12.75 3.77 -2.46
N MET A 82 12.27 4.99 -2.70
CA MET A 82 11.32 5.29 -3.77
C MET A 82 11.89 5.13 -5.18
N SER A 83 13.20 5.34 -5.38
CA SER A 83 13.84 5.21 -6.70
C SER A 83 14.08 3.77 -7.14
N SER A 84 14.09 2.83 -6.20
CA SER A 84 14.38 1.41 -6.45
C SER A 84 13.16 0.51 -6.29
N THR A 85 12.06 1.01 -5.73
CA THR A 85 10.84 0.21 -5.55
C THR A 85 10.18 -0.09 -6.89
N ARG A 86 9.66 -1.30 -7.04
CA ARG A 86 8.93 -1.77 -8.23
C ARG A 86 7.45 -1.96 -7.93
N VAL A 87 6.87 -0.97 -7.26
CA VAL A 87 5.43 -0.93 -6.97
C VAL A 87 4.78 0.14 -7.82
N ASP A 88 3.54 -0.09 -8.21
CA ASP A 88 2.75 0.89 -8.95
C ASP A 88 2.15 1.92 -7.99
N LEU A 89 1.85 1.46 -6.77
CA LEU A 89 1.30 2.24 -5.66
C LEU A 89 2.07 1.94 -4.37
N LEU A 90 2.33 2.97 -3.56
CA LEU A 90 2.92 2.82 -2.22
C LEU A 90 2.04 3.52 -1.18
N LEU A 91 1.63 2.73 -0.18
CA LEU A 91 1.01 3.19 1.04
C LEU A 91 2.11 3.34 2.11
N VAL A 92 2.18 4.52 2.72
CA VAL A 92 3.09 4.78 3.84
C VAL A 92 2.24 5.06 5.07
N ALA A 93 2.21 4.11 5.99
CA ALA A 93 1.39 4.18 7.20
C ALA A 93 2.27 4.47 8.41
N ASP A 94 1.80 5.34 9.30
CA ASP A 94 2.41 5.46 10.62
C ASP A 94 2.05 4.29 11.55
N ALA A 95 2.65 4.26 12.73
CA ALA A 95 2.44 3.18 13.69
C ALA A 95 0.96 2.98 14.07
N ASP A 96 0.21 4.06 14.27
CA ASP A 96 -1.22 4.01 14.61
C ASP A 96 -2.05 3.51 13.42
N ALA A 97 -1.73 3.96 12.21
CA ALA A 97 -2.34 3.47 10.99
C ALA A 97 -2.04 1.98 10.75
N MET A 98 -0.82 1.52 11.02
CA MET A 98 -0.46 0.11 10.92
C MET A 98 -1.23 -0.74 11.92
N ALA A 99 -1.28 -0.33 13.19
CA ALA A 99 -2.06 -1.03 14.21
C ALA A 99 -3.55 -1.09 13.84
N ALA A 100 -4.13 0.02 13.36
CA ALA A 100 -5.52 0.04 12.93
C ALA A 100 -5.80 -0.86 11.72
N MET A 101 -4.83 -1.05 10.83
CA MET A 101 -4.94 -2.01 9.73
C MET A 101 -4.93 -3.46 10.23
N LEU A 102 -4.01 -3.78 11.15
CA LEU A 102 -3.93 -5.12 11.77
C LEU A 102 -5.24 -5.49 12.48
N ASP A 103 -5.84 -4.55 13.22
CA ASP A 103 -7.12 -4.73 13.90
C ASP A 103 -8.30 -4.96 12.94
N GLN A 104 -8.15 -4.58 11.66
CA GLN A 104 -9.20 -4.69 10.64
C GLN A 104 -8.98 -5.81 9.63
N LEU A 105 -7.97 -6.68 9.84
CA LEU A 105 -7.68 -7.81 8.94
C LEU A 105 -8.82 -8.82 8.80
N SER A 106 -9.76 -8.86 9.74
CA SER A 106 -10.99 -9.68 9.67
C SER A 106 -12.25 -8.84 9.41
N GLY A 107 -12.10 -7.52 9.31
CA GLY A 107 -13.19 -6.55 9.16
C GLY A 107 -13.17 -5.84 7.81
N ASP A 108 -13.58 -4.56 7.82
CA ASP A 108 -13.65 -3.73 6.63
C ASP A 108 -12.37 -2.91 6.44
N MET A 109 -11.36 -3.57 5.87
CA MET A 109 -10.03 -3.02 5.66
C MET A 109 -10.04 -1.79 4.74
N LEU A 110 -10.86 -1.79 3.68
CA LEU A 110 -10.90 -0.68 2.72
C LEU A 110 -11.45 0.59 3.33
N THR A 111 -12.54 0.48 4.12
CA THR A 111 -13.06 1.62 4.88
C THR A 111 -12.03 2.14 5.89
N ALA A 112 -11.25 1.26 6.51
CA ALA A 112 -10.15 1.66 7.39
C ALA A 112 -9.05 2.43 6.64
N ILE A 113 -8.55 1.89 5.52
CA ILE A 113 -7.53 2.56 4.67
C ILE A 113 -8.04 3.93 4.21
N LYS A 114 -9.26 4.01 3.68
CA LYS A 114 -9.89 5.26 3.25
C LYS A 114 -9.93 6.31 4.37
N ARG A 115 -10.27 5.90 5.59
CA ARG A 115 -10.27 6.78 6.77
C ARG A 115 -8.86 7.24 7.15
N LEU A 116 -7.86 6.35 7.07
CA LEU A 116 -6.46 6.66 7.39
C LEU A 116 -5.86 7.64 6.38
N ILE A 117 -6.16 7.48 5.09
CA ILE A 117 -5.78 8.44 4.04
C ILE A 117 -6.39 9.82 4.32
N ARG A 118 -7.70 9.89 4.59
CA ARG A 118 -8.38 11.17 4.86
C ARG A 118 -7.87 11.89 6.12
N ARG A 119 -7.31 11.16 7.08
CA ARG A 119 -6.74 11.71 8.33
C ARG A 119 -5.27 12.11 8.20
N GLY A 120 -4.61 11.75 7.09
CA GLY A 120 -3.17 12.00 6.89
C GLY A 120 -2.25 11.05 7.66
N SER A 121 -2.78 10.03 8.33
CA SER A 121 -2.01 8.97 9.00
C SER A 121 -1.46 7.94 8.01
N MET A 122 -1.96 7.95 6.77
CA MET A 122 -1.45 7.16 5.67
C MET A 122 -1.24 8.05 4.44
N MET A 123 -0.02 8.05 3.91
CA MET A 123 0.30 8.71 2.64
C MET A 123 0.17 7.73 1.49
N PHE A 124 -0.19 8.26 0.32
CA PHE A 124 -0.44 7.51 -0.90
C PHE A 124 0.45 8.06 -2.02
N PHE A 125 1.33 7.24 -2.57
CA PHE A 125 2.20 7.60 -3.68
C PHE A 125 1.88 6.74 -4.91
N VAL A 126 1.82 7.40 -6.06
CA VAL A 126 1.58 6.76 -7.35
C VAL A 126 2.84 6.86 -8.20
N PHE A 127 3.31 5.73 -8.72
CA PHE A 127 4.52 5.64 -9.56
C PHE A 127 4.21 5.55 -11.05
N ARG A 128 2.93 5.41 -11.40
CA ARG A 128 2.45 5.38 -12.79
C ARG A 128 1.57 6.58 -13.11
N THR A 129 1.47 6.92 -14.38
CA THR A 129 0.47 7.87 -14.84
C THR A 129 -0.93 7.32 -14.62
N LYS A 130 -1.93 8.20 -14.61
CA LYS A 130 -3.34 7.81 -14.54
C LYS A 130 -3.71 6.80 -15.64
N ALA A 131 -3.31 7.08 -16.88
CA ALA A 131 -3.62 6.21 -18.02
C ALA A 131 -3.04 4.81 -17.82
N GLU A 132 -1.78 4.72 -17.38
CA GLU A 132 -1.13 3.43 -17.10
C GLU A 132 -1.79 2.66 -15.96
N LEU A 133 -2.28 3.34 -14.91
CA LEU A 133 -3.02 2.68 -13.83
C LEU A 133 -4.39 2.16 -14.30
N GLN A 134 -5.07 2.93 -15.15
CA GLN A 134 -6.34 2.54 -15.76
C GLN A 134 -6.13 1.32 -16.67
N ASP A 135 -5.14 1.38 -17.57
CA ASP A 135 -4.78 0.25 -18.44
C ASP A 135 -4.38 -0.98 -17.63
N ALA A 136 -3.72 -0.78 -16.48
CA ALA A 136 -3.34 -1.85 -15.55
C ALA A 136 -4.49 -2.35 -14.65
N GLY A 137 -5.70 -1.79 -14.74
CA GLY A 137 -6.90 -2.27 -14.05
C GLY A 137 -7.07 -1.82 -12.60
N PHE A 138 -6.44 -0.70 -12.19
CA PHE A 138 -6.52 -0.21 -10.80
C PHE A 138 -7.81 0.57 -10.47
N GLU A 139 -8.71 0.76 -11.44
CA GLU A 139 -9.89 1.63 -11.33
C GLU A 139 -10.74 1.34 -10.10
N ASP A 140 -11.25 0.12 -9.99
CA ASP A 140 -12.16 -0.29 -8.91
C ASP A 140 -11.48 -0.21 -7.53
N PHE A 141 -10.21 -0.61 -7.46
CA PHE A 141 -9.43 -0.51 -6.23
C PHE A 141 -9.29 0.94 -5.77
N LEU A 142 -8.91 1.88 -6.64
CA LEU A 142 -8.73 3.28 -6.24
C LEU A 142 -10.07 3.97 -5.94
N ASP A 143 -11.13 3.63 -6.67
CA ASP A 143 -12.48 4.14 -6.37
C ASP A 143 -12.96 3.66 -4.99
N SER A 144 -12.67 2.40 -4.63
CA SER A 144 -12.97 1.87 -3.28
C SER A 144 -12.29 2.68 -2.17
N LEU A 145 -11.07 3.17 -2.41
CA LEU A 145 -10.33 4.03 -1.50
C LEU A 145 -10.82 5.49 -1.51
N GLY A 146 -11.77 5.82 -2.38
CA GLY A 146 -12.24 7.19 -2.61
C GLY A 146 -11.20 8.09 -3.28
N LEU A 147 -10.21 7.48 -3.92
CA LEU A 147 -9.22 8.15 -4.76
C LEU A 147 -9.82 8.17 -6.17
N ALA A 148 -10.65 9.18 -6.43
CA ALA A 148 -11.35 9.27 -7.68
C ALA A 148 -10.33 9.37 -8.84
N PHE A 149 -10.30 8.35 -9.71
CA PHE A 149 -9.63 8.44 -11.02
C PHE A 149 -10.20 9.60 -11.84
N LEU A 150 -11.47 9.90 -11.61
CA LEU A 150 -12.21 10.94 -12.28
C LEU A 150 -12.29 12.14 -11.33
N GLY A 151 -11.68 13.24 -11.73
CA GLY A 151 -12.23 14.53 -11.37
C GLY A 151 -13.67 14.59 -11.87
N ALA A 152 -14.61 14.10 -11.07
CA ALA A 152 -15.98 14.57 -11.10
C ALA A 152 -15.97 15.92 -10.39
N CYS A 153 -15.37 16.94 -11.02
CA CYS A 153 -15.95 18.26 -10.91
C CYS A 153 -17.33 18.14 -11.57
N ARG A 154 -18.35 18.02 -10.74
CA ARG A 154 -19.69 18.43 -11.10
C ARG A 154 -19.80 19.92 -10.84
#